data_AF-A0A838VKX9-F1
#
_entry.id   AF-A0A838VKX9-F1
#
_cell.length_a   1.000
_cell.length_b   1.000
_cell.length_c   1.000
_cell.angle_alpha   90.00
_cell.angle_beta   90.00
_cell.angle_gamma   90.00
#
_symmetry.space_group_name_H-M   'P 1'
#
loop_
_entity.id
_entity.type
_entity.pdbx_description
1 polymer ?
#
loop_
_entity_poly.entity_id
_entity_poly.type
_entity_poly.pdbx_seq_one_letter_code
_entity_poly.pdbx_strand_id
1 'polypeptide(L)'
;MTDLFDFTPTREDAAARELQAKLDSGQGLDRNTLNIAMTAAFGGRDASGAWTQRQSFEILELAITHHLRARRAEPSADHVRYAASLAQGVPTQTVRSEDQVAWQQFSTPADVGALAAWLAQSTPTDIILEPSAGNGLLAAHVPASASWQLNELDPARAARLRIAFPETLITQYDGATLNAQMADAPRPTLVLMNPPFSRSLGRGQDDFAAVRHLQAALRRLVPGGRLVAIMPDWFSNSARLRDVFAETLRDCSVRTSIRLERGFGKHGTSIAVRLYVIDKIPGDTSFATLQRSMAIDLLDAVEPTPRTAAMTPASTARPRTGGISLMRSMRSTTPAPLRIQRTVTRNNVLPVEYQTLAQPAPLLAQTGVYLPYRPSRLEFATAGEHPTALVESVAMGSIAAPIASYVPHLPERTVAERMLSSSQLETVVYAGHAWGQTMPGRFVPAKEGVGLTLAEDGREYRKGYFLGDGTGAGKGRQIAACILDHWLQGRRRTIWLTKNEQLLEDARRDWAALGGLSADIQPLSAWSIDEPLTLSEGVLFVT
;
A
#
# COMPACT_ATOMS: atom_id res chain seq x y z
N MET A 1 17.42 17.00 37.33
CA MET A 1 16.43 16.47 36.38
C MET A 1 16.52 17.32 35.14
N THR A 2 17.47 16.97 34.27
CA THR A 2 17.66 17.59 32.96
C THR A 2 16.69 16.93 31.99
N ASP A 3 16.00 17.77 31.24
CA ASP A 3 14.95 17.43 30.30
C ASP A 3 15.44 16.39 29.28
N LEU A 4 14.80 15.21 29.26
CA LEU A 4 15.18 14.08 28.40
C LEU A 4 14.64 14.21 26.96
N PHE A 5 13.85 15.24 26.66
CA PHE A 5 13.17 15.40 25.37
C PHE A 5 13.82 16.39 24.40
N ASP A 6 14.78 17.21 24.83
CA ASP A 6 15.45 18.23 23.99
C ASP A 6 16.69 17.71 23.21
N PHE A 7 17.13 16.48 23.44
CA PHE A 7 18.36 15.93 22.83
C PHE A 7 18.15 15.13 21.53
N THR A 8 16.92 14.75 21.19
CA THR A 8 16.68 13.82 20.07
C THR A 8 16.89 14.47 18.70
N PRO A 9 16.38 15.67 18.40
CA PRO A 9 16.57 16.31 17.09
C PRO A 9 18.04 16.62 16.78
N THR A 10 18.83 16.95 17.81
CA THR A 10 20.26 17.27 17.69
C THR A 10 21.11 16.03 17.42
N ARG A 11 20.77 14.87 17.99
CA ARG A 11 21.47 13.60 17.69
C ARG A 11 21.16 13.10 16.28
N GLU A 12 19.91 13.21 15.85
CA GLU A 12 19.50 12.83 14.50
C GLU A 12 20.20 13.67 13.43
N ASP A 13 20.26 15.00 13.60
CA ASP A 13 21.03 15.88 12.71
C ASP A 13 22.52 15.54 12.74
N ALA A 14 23.12 15.32 13.92
CA ALA A 14 24.54 14.95 14.00
C ALA A 14 24.87 13.67 13.20
N ALA A 15 24.06 12.62 13.34
CA ALA A 15 24.22 11.40 12.55
C ALA A 15 24.03 11.66 11.04
N ALA A 16 23.01 12.44 10.67
CA ALA A 16 22.75 12.78 9.27
C ALA A 16 23.89 13.59 8.65
N ARG A 17 24.50 14.53 9.39
CA ARG A 17 25.66 15.32 8.97
C ARG A 17 26.91 14.48 8.78
N GLU A 18 27.14 13.50 9.64
CA GLU A 18 28.26 12.56 9.48
C GLU A 18 28.10 11.73 8.19
N LEU A 19 26.90 11.21 7.93
CA LEU A 19 26.61 10.49 6.69
C LEU A 19 26.67 11.41 5.47
N GLN A 20 26.19 12.66 5.58
CA GLN A 20 26.26 13.67 4.54
C GLN A 20 27.72 13.92 4.12
N ALA A 21 28.64 14.09 5.06
CA ALA A 21 30.05 14.33 4.76
C ALA A 21 30.69 13.19 3.94
N LYS A 22 30.27 11.95 4.19
CA LYS A 22 30.71 10.79 3.40
C LYS A 22 30.15 10.83 1.97
N LEU A 23 28.86 11.15 1.81
CA LEU A 23 28.25 11.36 0.50
C LEU A 23 28.93 12.50 -0.28
N ASP A 24 29.23 13.62 0.39
CA ASP A 24 29.93 14.77 -0.18
C ASP A 24 31.35 14.39 -0.69
N SER A 25 32.01 13.43 -0.03
CA SER A 25 33.30 12.88 -0.47
C SER A 25 33.20 11.84 -1.61
N GLY A 26 31.99 11.55 -2.11
CA GLY A 26 31.75 10.55 -3.16
C GLY A 26 31.83 9.10 -2.68
N GLN A 27 31.84 8.86 -1.37
CA GLN A 27 31.83 7.51 -0.82
C GLN A 27 30.40 6.95 -0.80
N GLY A 28 30.25 5.71 -1.27
CA GLY A 28 29.02 4.95 -1.05
C GLY A 28 28.81 4.66 0.44
N LEU A 29 27.55 4.52 0.85
CA LEU A 29 27.18 4.16 2.21
C LEU A 29 26.76 2.69 2.24
N ASP A 30 27.24 1.95 3.22
CA ASP A 30 26.78 0.61 3.54
C ASP A 30 26.13 0.57 4.93
N ARG A 31 25.56 -0.58 5.31
CA ARG A 31 24.90 -0.71 6.62
C ARG A 31 25.86 -0.48 7.79
N ASN A 32 27.12 -0.89 7.65
CA ASN A 32 28.10 -0.72 8.70
C ASN A 32 28.38 0.77 8.95
N THR A 33 28.49 1.56 7.88
CA THR A 33 28.65 3.02 7.94
C THR A 33 27.47 3.69 8.63
N LEU A 34 26.23 3.28 8.32
CA LEU A 34 25.04 3.75 9.02
C LEU A 34 25.11 3.45 10.52
N ASN A 35 25.45 2.20 10.87
CA ASN A 35 25.49 1.76 12.28
C ASN A 35 26.56 2.49 13.09
N ILE A 36 27.71 2.81 12.48
CA ILE A 36 28.77 3.60 13.11
C ILE A 36 28.27 5.02 13.42
N ALA A 37 27.69 5.72 12.44
CA ALA A 37 27.18 7.08 12.63
C ALA A 37 26.05 7.12 13.68
N MET A 38 25.13 6.16 13.62
CA MET A 38 24.06 6.05 14.62
C MET A 38 24.62 5.76 16.02
N THR A 39 25.60 4.86 16.15
CA THR A 39 26.21 4.55 17.45
C THR A 39 26.94 5.75 18.04
N ALA A 40 27.65 6.52 17.20
CA ALA A 40 28.35 7.73 17.61
C ALA A 40 27.38 8.81 18.12
N ALA A 41 26.27 9.03 17.41
CA ALA A 41 25.30 10.07 17.76
C ALA A 41 24.40 9.69 18.95
N PHE A 42 24.01 8.42 19.07
CA PHE A 42 23.07 7.96 20.11
C PHE A 42 23.76 7.37 21.34
N GLY A 43 25.09 7.17 21.31
CA GLY A 43 25.88 6.71 22.45
C GLY A 43 25.69 5.23 22.80
N GLY A 44 25.17 4.41 21.87
CA GLY A 44 24.87 3.00 22.08
C GLY A 44 24.52 2.27 20.79
N ARG A 45 24.38 0.95 20.86
CA ARG A 45 24.05 0.09 19.70
C ARG A 45 22.55 -0.15 19.60
N ASP A 46 22.09 -0.61 18.44
CA ASP A 46 20.74 -1.11 18.22
C ASP A 46 20.38 -2.27 19.16
N ALA A 47 21.30 -3.21 19.37
CA ALA A 47 21.13 -4.34 20.29
C ALA A 47 20.92 -3.92 21.76
N SER A 48 21.34 -2.70 22.13
CA SER A 48 21.09 -2.11 23.45
C SER A 48 19.83 -1.23 23.50
N GLY A 49 19.07 -1.13 22.40
CA GLY A 49 17.87 -0.31 22.31
C GLY A 49 18.13 1.19 22.16
N ALA A 50 19.38 1.62 21.90
CA ALA A 50 19.72 3.05 21.79
C ALA A 50 19.15 3.71 20.53
N TRP A 51 18.94 2.93 19.47
CA TRP A 51 18.29 3.32 18.22
C TRP A 51 17.79 2.05 17.51
N THR A 52 16.93 2.21 16.50
CA THR A 52 16.39 1.09 15.70
C THR A 52 16.92 1.11 14.27
N GLN A 53 16.99 -0.05 13.63
CA GLN A 53 17.38 -0.14 12.22
C GLN A 53 16.46 0.69 11.30
N ARG A 54 15.20 0.96 11.69
CA ARG A 54 14.34 1.89 10.94
C ARG A 54 14.81 3.33 11.09
N GLN A 55 15.15 3.77 12.30
CA GLN A 55 15.69 5.11 12.52
C GLN A 55 16.95 5.35 11.68
N SER A 56 17.84 4.37 11.54
CA SER A 56 19.03 4.54 10.69
C SER A 56 18.69 4.79 9.20
N PHE A 57 17.58 4.23 8.69
CA PHE A 57 17.10 4.53 7.35
C PHE A 57 16.43 5.92 7.24
N GLU A 58 15.66 6.36 8.24
CA GLU A 58 15.14 7.74 8.29
C GLU A 58 16.27 8.77 8.30
N ILE A 59 17.35 8.51 9.05
CA ILE A 59 18.55 9.35 9.10
C ILE A 59 19.33 9.31 7.79
N LEU A 60 19.40 8.16 7.11
CA LEU A 60 19.95 8.08 5.76
C LEU A 60 19.16 8.97 4.78
N GLU A 61 17.83 8.97 4.84
CA GLU A 61 16.99 9.83 3.99
C GLU A 61 17.23 11.33 4.27
N LEU A 62 17.39 11.70 5.54
CA LEU A 62 17.77 13.07 5.94
C LEU A 62 19.16 13.44 5.43
N ALA A 63 20.14 12.55 5.52
CA ALA A 63 21.50 12.76 5.02
C ALA A 63 21.53 12.97 3.49
N ILE A 64 20.78 12.16 2.73
CA ILE A 64 20.61 12.31 1.29
C ILE A 64 19.94 13.66 0.97
N THR A 65 18.93 14.05 1.74
CA THR A 65 18.26 15.35 1.59
C THR A 65 19.24 16.51 1.79
N HIS A 66 20.05 16.48 2.86
CA HIS A 66 21.08 17.50 3.08
C HIS A 66 22.10 17.55 1.95
N HIS A 67 22.58 16.39 1.51
CA HIS A 67 23.56 16.26 0.44
C HIS A 67 23.05 16.84 -0.89
N LEU A 68 21.83 16.48 -1.30
CA LEU A 68 21.23 16.99 -2.53
C LEU A 68 20.98 18.50 -2.47
N ARG A 69 20.50 19.02 -1.33
CA ARG A 69 20.31 20.47 -1.13
C ARG A 69 21.63 21.25 -1.15
N ALA A 70 22.69 20.68 -0.59
CA ALA A 70 24.02 21.29 -0.59
C ALA A 70 24.61 21.38 -2.01
N ARG A 71 24.34 20.39 -2.86
CA ARG A 71 24.78 20.37 -4.26
C ARG A 71 24.15 21.45 -5.13
N ARG A 72 22.93 21.90 -4.81
CA ARG A 72 22.18 22.93 -5.56
C ARG A 72 22.12 22.66 -7.07
N ALA A 73 22.05 21.40 -7.46
CA ALA A 73 22.00 21.01 -8.87
C ALA A 73 20.63 21.34 -9.47
N GLU A 74 20.63 21.87 -10.69
CA GLU A 74 19.40 22.13 -11.43
C GLU A 74 18.77 20.81 -11.93
N PRO A 75 17.44 20.68 -11.90
CA PRO A 75 16.75 19.50 -12.42
C PRO A 75 17.05 19.28 -13.91
N SER A 76 17.67 18.15 -14.23
CA SER A 76 18.15 17.82 -15.58
C SER A 76 18.28 16.31 -15.74
N ALA A 77 18.40 15.83 -16.99
CA ALA A 77 18.69 14.42 -17.26
C ALA A 77 19.96 13.96 -16.53
N ASP A 78 21.02 14.79 -16.51
CA ASP A 78 22.27 14.49 -15.80
C ASP A 78 22.07 14.41 -14.27
N HIS A 79 21.22 15.26 -13.70
CA HIS A 79 20.86 15.16 -12.29
C HIS A 79 20.10 13.86 -11.98
N VAL A 80 19.24 13.37 -12.88
CA VAL A 80 18.59 12.06 -12.73
C VAL A 80 19.62 10.93 -12.81
N ARG A 81 20.60 11.00 -13.73
CA ARG A 81 21.72 10.02 -13.79
C ARG A 81 22.50 9.99 -12.48
N TYR A 82 22.82 11.17 -11.96
CA TYR A 82 23.49 11.32 -10.68
C TYR A 82 22.69 10.73 -9.52
N ALA A 83 21.41 11.05 -9.43
CA ALA A 83 20.53 10.56 -8.38
C ALA A 83 20.33 9.03 -8.44
N ALA A 84 20.31 8.44 -9.63
CA ALA A 84 20.31 6.98 -9.81
C ALA A 84 21.59 6.33 -9.29
N SER A 85 22.76 6.92 -9.58
CA SER A 85 24.05 6.46 -9.03
C SER A 85 24.06 6.57 -7.50
N LEU A 86 23.60 7.70 -6.95
CA LEU A 86 23.47 7.91 -5.51
C LEU A 86 22.55 6.86 -4.86
N ALA A 87 21.37 6.61 -5.44
CA ALA A 87 20.43 5.60 -4.93
C ALA A 87 21.03 4.18 -4.97
N GLN A 88 21.86 3.87 -5.97
CA GLN A 88 22.58 2.59 -6.04
C GLN A 88 23.66 2.47 -4.96
N GLY A 89 24.35 3.57 -4.65
CA GLY A 89 25.44 3.66 -3.68
C GLY A 89 25.03 3.69 -2.21
N VAL A 90 23.75 3.55 -1.88
CA VAL A 90 23.21 3.49 -0.50
C VAL A 90 22.51 2.15 -0.22
N PRO A 91 22.39 1.71 1.05
CA PRO A 91 21.83 0.40 1.36
C PRO A 91 20.32 0.33 1.08
N THR A 92 19.83 -0.84 0.69
CA THR A 92 18.38 -1.09 0.57
C THR A 92 17.71 -1.08 1.94
N GLN A 93 16.61 -0.35 2.06
CA GLN A 93 15.79 -0.28 3.27
C GLN A 93 14.97 -1.56 3.45
N THR A 94 15.56 -2.59 4.06
CA THR A 94 14.92 -3.91 4.20
C THR A 94 14.10 -4.08 5.47
N VAL A 95 14.18 -3.14 6.42
CA VAL A 95 13.43 -3.20 7.70
C VAL A 95 12.31 -2.18 7.65
N ARG A 96 11.08 -2.65 7.89
CA ARG A 96 9.86 -1.84 7.92
C ARG A 96 9.28 -1.87 9.32
N SER A 97 8.91 -0.71 9.87
CA SER A 97 8.15 -0.64 11.12
C SER A 97 6.67 -0.89 10.87
N GLU A 98 5.94 -1.32 11.90
CA GLU A 98 4.49 -1.44 11.88
C GLU A 98 3.83 -0.12 11.47
N ASP A 99 4.31 1.01 12.00
CA ASP A 99 3.83 2.34 11.64
C ASP A 99 4.10 2.69 10.16
N GLN A 100 5.25 2.31 9.60
CA GLN A 100 5.56 2.58 8.20
C GLN A 100 4.63 1.79 7.26
N VAL A 101 4.37 0.52 7.59
CA VAL A 101 3.47 -0.35 6.82
C VAL A 101 2.03 0.11 6.98
N ALA A 102 1.63 0.44 8.21
CA ALA A 102 0.33 0.97 8.55
C ALA A 102 0.08 2.29 7.79
N TRP A 103 0.94 3.28 7.94
CA TRP A 103 0.75 4.62 7.37
C TRP A 103 1.22 4.77 5.91
N GLN A 104 1.71 3.69 5.28
CA GLN A 104 2.27 3.69 3.92
C GLN A 104 3.30 4.79 3.67
N GLN A 105 4.18 4.95 4.65
CA GLN A 105 5.19 6.00 4.70
C GLN A 105 6.46 5.62 3.91
N PHE A 106 6.29 5.36 2.61
CA PHE A 106 7.42 5.14 1.69
C PHE A 106 7.90 6.47 1.13
N SER A 107 9.08 6.91 1.56
CA SER A 107 9.72 8.09 1.00
C SER A 107 10.05 7.87 -0.49
N THR A 108 10.05 8.94 -1.27
CA THR A 108 10.38 8.88 -2.70
C THR A 108 11.88 8.63 -2.88
N PRO A 109 12.30 7.56 -3.58
CA PRO A 109 13.71 7.33 -3.92
C PRO A 109 14.31 8.49 -4.72
N ALA A 110 15.61 8.73 -4.55
CA ALA A 110 16.28 9.90 -5.12
C ALA A 110 16.19 9.97 -6.66
N ASP A 111 16.26 8.84 -7.36
CA ASP A 111 16.14 8.79 -8.81
C ASP A 111 14.73 9.13 -9.31
N VAL A 112 13.70 8.61 -8.64
CA VAL A 112 12.29 8.94 -8.91
C VAL A 112 12.00 10.41 -8.56
N GLY A 113 12.57 10.91 -7.46
CA GLY A 113 12.47 12.31 -7.04
C GLY A 113 13.11 13.26 -8.05
N ALA A 114 14.32 12.94 -8.52
CA ALA A 114 15.01 13.70 -9.56
C ALA A 114 14.21 13.72 -10.86
N LEU A 115 13.64 12.59 -11.27
CA LEU A 115 12.80 12.51 -12.47
C LEU A 115 11.55 13.39 -12.34
N ALA A 116 10.88 13.36 -11.17
CA ALA A 116 9.73 14.20 -10.91
C ALA A 116 10.09 15.70 -10.95
N ALA A 117 11.21 16.10 -10.33
CA ALA A 117 11.69 17.48 -10.37
C ALA A 117 12.09 17.92 -11.78
N TRP A 118 12.72 17.04 -12.57
CA TRP A 118 13.06 17.33 -13.95
C TRP A 118 11.81 17.51 -14.82
N LEU A 119 10.79 16.67 -14.66
CA LEU A 119 9.52 16.81 -15.39
C LEU A 119 8.66 18.00 -14.92
N ALA A 120 8.89 18.47 -13.70
CA ALA A 120 8.16 19.58 -13.12
C ALA A 120 8.49 20.92 -13.76
N GLN A 121 9.71 21.10 -14.27
CA GLN A 121 10.16 22.34 -14.93
C GLN A 121 9.94 23.57 -14.04
N SER A 122 10.39 23.49 -12.79
CA SER A 122 10.26 24.57 -11.79
C SER A 122 11.02 25.83 -12.21
N THR A 123 10.49 26.99 -11.83
CA THR A 123 11.11 28.31 -12.02
C THR A 123 11.34 29.00 -10.67
N PRO A 124 12.27 29.97 -10.57
CA PRO A 124 12.49 30.71 -9.32
C PRO A 124 11.28 31.50 -8.81
N THR A 125 10.29 31.74 -9.67
CA THR A 125 9.05 32.44 -9.33
C THR A 125 7.96 31.52 -8.79
N ASP A 126 8.20 30.20 -8.74
CA ASP A 126 7.19 29.27 -8.29
C ASP A 126 6.95 29.31 -6.78
N ILE A 127 5.67 29.13 -6.43
CA ILE A 127 5.24 28.68 -5.12
C ILE A 127 4.98 27.18 -5.26
N ILE A 128 5.82 26.37 -4.61
CA ILE A 128 5.82 24.91 -4.75
C ILE A 128 5.21 24.28 -3.49
N LEU A 129 4.24 23.40 -3.68
CA LEU A 129 3.65 22.61 -2.59
C LEU A 129 4.08 21.15 -2.70
N GLU A 130 4.59 20.59 -1.60
CA GLU A 130 4.67 19.15 -1.37
C GLU A 130 3.73 18.75 -0.21
N PRO A 131 2.59 18.09 -0.50
CA PRO A 131 1.54 17.85 0.49
C PRO A 131 1.82 16.70 1.46
N SER A 132 2.84 15.88 1.18
CA SER A 132 3.24 14.71 1.97
C SER A 132 4.75 14.50 1.84
N ALA A 133 5.50 15.37 2.51
CA ALA A 133 6.92 15.61 2.25
C ALA A 133 7.89 14.58 2.82
N GLY A 134 7.47 13.78 3.80
CA GLY A 134 8.35 12.86 4.52
C GLY A 134 9.57 13.58 5.09
N ASN A 135 10.76 13.02 4.83
CA ASN A 135 12.04 13.66 5.19
C ASN A 135 12.53 14.68 4.13
N GLY A 136 11.73 14.97 3.10
CA GLY A 136 12.02 16.02 2.12
C GLY A 136 12.83 15.56 0.90
N LEU A 137 12.93 14.26 0.65
CA LEU A 137 13.71 13.71 -0.46
C LEU A 137 13.25 14.22 -1.84
N LEU A 138 11.95 14.33 -2.07
CA LEU A 138 11.42 14.86 -3.34
C LEU A 138 11.74 16.36 -3.48
N ALA A 139 11.45 17.16 -2.45
CA ALA A 139 11.81 18.58 -2.42
C ALA A 139 13.32 18.84 -2.58
N ALA A 140 14.19 17.93 -2.14
CA ALA A 140 15.65 18.10 -2.20
C ALA A 140 16.21 18.24 -3.63
N HIS A 141 15.45 17.80 -4.65
CA HIS A 141 15.86 17.89 -6.05
C HIS A 141 15.54 19.24 -6.70
N VAL A 142 14.80 20.13 -6.02
CA VAL A 142 14.50 21.47 -6.53
C VAL A 142 15.46 22.48 -5.89
N PRO A 143 15.95 23.48 -6.64
CA PRO A 143 16.85 24.50 -6.12
C PRO A 143 16.29 25.25 -4.91
N ALA A 144 17.19 25.68 -4.02
CA ALA A 144 16.85 26.39 -2.78
C ALA A 144 16.21 27.78 -2.99
N SER A 145 16.25 28.33 -4.21
CA SER A 145 15.61 29.60 -4.57
C SER A 145 14.09 29.49 -4.72
N ALA A 146 13.53 28.29 -4.75
CA ALA A 146 12.09 28.08 -4.84
C ALA A 146 11.37 28.42 -3.52
N SER A 147 10.16 29.00 -3.64
CA SER A 147 9.30 29.25 -2.49
C SER A 147 8.50 27.99 -2.14
N TRP A 148 8.88 27.32 -1.05
CA TRP A 148 8.27 26.05 -0.65
C TRP A 148 7.13 26.22 0.36
N GLN A 149 6.12 25.37 0.21
CA GLN A 149 5.12 25.02 1.22
C GLN A 149 5.21 23.51 1.42
N LEU A 150 5.63 23.07 2.60
CA LEU A 150 5.79 21.65 2.89
C LEU A 150 4.77 21.20 3.93
N ASN A 151 4.24 19.99 3.76
CA ASN A 151 3.33 19.38 4.70
C ASN A 151 3.78 17.95 5.02
N GLU A 152 3.93 17.62 6.30
CA GLU A 152 4.21 16.26 6.75
C GLU A 152 3.38 15.96 7.99
N LEU A 153 2.58 14.88 7.93
CA LEU A 153 1.65 14.54 9.00
C LEU A 153 2.38 13.97 10.21
N ASP A 154 3.41 13.14 9.99
CA ASP A 154 4.17 12.48 11.05
C ASP A 154 5.04 13.50 11.81
N PRO A 155 4.89 13.63 13.15
CA PRO A 155 5.65 14.61 13.92
C PRO A 155 7.17 14.42 13.87
N ALA A 156 7.67 13.18 13.83
CA ALA A 156 9.09 12.92 13.81
C ALA A 156 9.72 13.28 12.46
N ARG A 157 9.07 12.92 11.35
CA ARG A 157 9.49 13.34 10.01
C ARG A 157 9.34 14.85 9.82
N ALA A 158 8.27 15.47 10.31
CA ALA A 158 8.11 16.91 10.28
C ALA A 158 9.23 17.63 11.06
N ALA A 159 9.70 17.07 12.18
CA ALA A 159 10.84 17.61 12.92
C ALA A 159 12.14 17.55 12.08
N ARG A 160 12.45 16.41 11.45
CA ARG A 160 13.59 16.27 10.53
C ARG A 160 13.48 17.20 9.32
N LEU A 161 12.27 17.35 8.78
CA LEU A 161 12.00 18.24 7.66
C LEU A 161 12.29 19.71 8.02
N ARG A 162 12.01 20.14 9.25
CA ARG A 162 12.35 21.49 9.74
C ARG A 162 13.86 21.71 9.80
N ILE A 163 14.63 20.69 10.17
CA ILE A 163 16.10 20.74 10.15
C ILE A 163 16.59 20.84 8.70
N ALA A 164 16.00 20.05 7.79
CA ALA A 164 16.35 20.06 6.39
C ALA A 164 15.93 21.36 5.66
N PHE A 165 14.85 22.02 6.07
CA PHE A 165 14.28 23.21 5.41
C PHE A 165 13.94 24.31 6.44
N PRO A 166 14.95 24.94 7.07
CA PRO A 166 14.73 25.86 8.19
C PRO A 166 13.95 27.14 7.83
N GLU A 167 14.08 27.60 6.59
CA GLU A 167 13.42 28.83 6.09
C GLU A 167 12.04 28.56 5.48
N THR A 168 11.52 27.33 5.57
CA THR A 168 10.29 26.91 4.89
C THR A 168 9.16 26.69 5.88
N LEU A 169 7.96 27.17 5.52
CA LEU A 169 6.76 26.87 6.29
C LEU A 169 6.44 25.37 6.19
N ILE A 170 6.50 24.68 7.33
CA ILE A 170 6.14 23.26 7.45
C ILE A 170 4.86 23.12 8.25
N THR A 171 3.85 22.54 7.62
CA THR A 171 2.53 22.25 8.20
C THR A 171 2.36 20.76 8.47
N GLN A 172 1.38 20.39 9.30
CA GLN A 172 1.09 19.01 9.70
C GLN A 172 -0.40 18.67 9.56
N TYR A 173 -0.94 19.01 8.40
CA TYR A 173 -2.34 18.83 8.01
C TYR A 173 -2.57 17.48 7.32
N ASP A 174 -3.80 16.96 7.37
CA ASP A 174 -4.17 15.83 6.52
C ASP A 174 -4.17 16.32 5.06
N GLY A 175 -3.32 15.70 4.23
CA GLY A 175 -3.18 15.99 2.81
C GLY A 175 -4.51 15.99 2.03
N ALA A 176 -5.48 15.17 2.42
CA ALA A 176 -6.81 15.14 1.81
C ALA A 176 -7.66 16.40 2.10
N THR A 177 -7.31 17.16 3.14
CA THR A 177 -8.05 18.35 3.62
C THR A 177 -7.27 19.66 3.50
N LEU A 178 -6.04 19.62 2.97
CA LEU A 178 -5.14 20.77 2.79
C LEU A 178 -5.80 21.98 2.12
N ASN A 179 -6.70 21.76 1.16
CA ASN A 179 -7.39 22.85 0.48
C ASN A 179 -8.18 23.74 1.46
N ALA A 180 -8.81 23.14 2.47
CA ALA A 180 -9.54 23.89 3.49
C ALA A 180 -8.60 24.43 4.58
N GLN A 181 -7.65 23.61 5.04
CA GLN A 181 -6.79 23.97 6.18
C GLN A 181 -5.76 25.05 5.86
N MET A 182 -5.35 25.18 4.59
CA MET A 182 -4.43 26.21 4.12
C MET A 182 -5.12 27.26 3.26
N ALA A 183 -6.40 27.57 3.51
CA ALA A 183 -7.19 28.49 2.69
C ALA A 183 -6.60 29.91 2.62
N ASP A 184 -5.91 30.35 3.68
CA ASP A 184 -5.28 31.67 3.77
C ASP A 184 -3.84 31.71 3.25
N ALA A 185 -3.23 30.55 2.97
CA ALA A 185 -1.89 30.48 2.40
C ALA A 185 -1.91 30.76 0.88
N PRO A 186 -0.86 31.37 0.32
CA PRO A 186 -0.73 31.57 -1.13
C PRO A 186 -0.94 30.27 -1.90
N ARG A 187 -1.67 30.33 -3.02
CA ARG A 187 -1.91 29.13 -3.84
C ARG A 187 -0.65 28.75 -4.61
N PRO A 188 -0.28 27.46 -4.67
CA PRO A 188 0.89 27.01 -5.40
C PRO A 188 0.71 27.13 -6.91
N THR A 189 1.80 27.43 -7.62
CA THR A 189 1.93 27.38 -9.08
C THR A 189 2.47 26.03 -9.58
N LEU A 190 3.11 25.28 -8.68
CA LEU A 190 3.64 23.95 -8.91
C LEU A 190 3.34 23.05 -7.71
N VAL A 191 2.95 21.80 -7.97
CA VAL A 191 2.85 20.76 -6.94
C VAL A 191 3.75 19.58 -7.32
N LEU A 192 4.52 19.09 -6.36
CA LEU A 192 5.26 17.83 -6.45
C LEU A 192 4.70 16.91 -5.37
N MET A 193 4.27 15.70 -5.70
CA MET A 193 3.66 14.83 -4.68
C MET A 193 3.88 13.33 -4.89
N ASN A 194 4.00 12.64 -3.77
CA ASN A 194 3.85 11.19 -3.61
C ASN A 194 2.88 10.97 -2.43
N PRO A 195 1.55 10.91 -2.67
CA PRO A 195 0.57 10.78 -1.60
C PRO A 195 0.56 9.36 -1.02
N PRO A 196 0.02 9.15 0.19
CA PRO A 196 -0.26 7.80 0.69
C PRO A 196 -1.27 7.07 -0.23
N PHE A 197 -1.05 5.78 -0.50
CA PHE A 197 -1.82 5.04 -1.51
C PHE A 197 -3.18 4.54 -1.00
N SER A 198 -3.32 4.22 0.28
CA SER A 198 -4.57 3.64 0.83
C SER A 198 -4.98 4.10 2.24
N ARG A 199 -4.61 5.32 2.69
CA ARG A 199 -5.09 5.91 3.96
C ARG A 199 -5.44 7.40 3.90
N SER A 200 -6.54 7.79 4.56
CA SER A 200 -6.89 9.19 4.91
C SER A 200 -7.39 9.25 6.36
N LEU A 201 -7.15 10.37 7.06
CA LEU A 201 -7.45 10.52 8.48
C LEU A 201 -8.98 10.52 8.71
N GLY A 202 -9.45 9.79 9.73
CA GLY A 202 -10.88 9.71 10.09
C GLY A 202 -11.74 8.74 9.28
N ARG A 203 -11.17 7.95 8.35
CA ARG A 203 -11.92 6.92 7.57
C ARG A 203 -11.32 5.51 7.55
N GLY A 204 -10.21 5.25 8.23
CA GLY A 204 -9.58 3.92 8.22
C GLY A 204 -8.90 3.61 6.88
N GLN A 205 -8.95 2.35 6.44
CA GLN A 205 -8.39 1.92 5.16
C GLN A 205 -9.24 2.50 4.01
N ASP A 206 -8.60 3.26 3.12
CA ASP A 206 -9.31 4.00 2.09
C ASP A 206 -8.59 3.89 0.74
N ASP A 207 -9.07 2.98 -0.09
CA ASP A 207 -8.52 2.64 -1.42
C ASP A 207 -8.40 3.83 -2.37
N PHE A 208 -9.03 4.97 -2.07
CA PHE A 208 -8.96 6.20 -2.86
C PHE A 208 -8.18 7.34 -2.18
N ALA A 209 -7.34 7.02 -1.19
CA ALA A 209 -6.49 8.00 -0.49
C ALA A 209 -5.64 8.85 -1.43
N ALA A 210 -4.86 8.20 -2.30
CA ALA A 210 -4.03 8.91 -3.27
C ALA A 210 -4.89 9.85 -4.14
N VAL A 211 -6.08 9.40 -4.55
CA VAL A 211 -7.00 10.18 -5.38
C VAL A 211 -7.52 11.41 -4.63
N ARG A 212 -7.90 11.29 -3.35
CA ARG A 212 -8.36 12.45 -2.56
C ARG A 212 -7.26 13.46 -2.32
N HIS A 213 -6.03 13.01 -2.03
CA HIS A 213 -4.88 13.90 -1.89
C HIS A 213 -4.59 14.61 -3.21
N LEU A 214 -4.63 13.89 -4.34
CA LEU A 214 -4.48 14.46 -5.68
C LEU A 214 -5.56 15.52 -5.96
N GLN A 215 -6.82 15.22 -5.68
CA GLN A 215 -7.92 16.18 -5.84
C GLN A 215 -7.75 17.40 -4.93
N ALA A 216 -7.30 17.23 -3.69
CA ALA A 216 -7.04 18.34 -2.77
C ALA A 216 -5.91 19.25 -3.27
N ALA A 217 -4.83 18.66 -3.78
CA ALA A 217 -3.72 19.38 -4.39
C ALA A 217 -4.14 20.10 -5.68
N LEU A 218 -4.87 19.45 -6.57
CA LEU A 218 -5.42 20.05 -7.79
C LEU A 218 -6.37 21.22 -7.47
N ARG A 219 -7.17 21.14 -6.40
CA ARG A 219 -8.02 22.26 -5.95
C ARG A 219 -7.22 23.47 -5.49
N ARG A 220 -6.09 23.26 -4.78
CA ARG A 220 -5.18 24.34 -4.34
C ARG A 220 -4.40 24.97 -5.49
N LEU A 221 -3.97 24.16 -6.45
CA LEU A 221 -3.17 24.59 -7.60
C LEU A 221 -3.88 25.73 -8.37
N VAL A 222 -3.15 26.79 -8.73
CA VAL A 222 -3.72 27.87 -9.55
C VAL A 222 -4.08 27.38 -10.96
N PRO A 223 -5.07 27.99 -11.64
CA PRO A 223 -5.30 27.73 -13.07
C PRO A 223 -4.02 27.95 -13.89
N GLY A 224 -3.72 27.05 -14.83
CA GLY A 224 -2.46 27.05 -15.58
C GLY A 224 -1.24 26.54 -14.81
N GLY A 225 -1.37 26.24 -13.51
CA GLY A 225 -0.31 25.60 -12.73
C GLY A 225 -0.04 24.16 -13.17
N ARG A 226 1.10 23.60 -12.72
CA ARG A 226 1.50 22.22 -12.99
C ARG A 226 1.50 21.38 -11.71
N LEU A 227 1.19 20.10 -11.85
CA LEU A 227 1.30 19.10 -10.79
C LEU A 227 2.02 17.86 -11.33
N VAL A 228 3.03 17.39 -10.61
CA VAL A 228 3.68 16.10 -10.86
C VAL A 228 3.35 15.17 -9.70
N ALA A 229 2.67 14.07 -10.00
CA ALA A 229 2.22 13.10 -8.99
C ALA A 229 2.74 11.70 -9.26
N ILE A 230 3.28 11.07 -8.21
CA ILE A 230 3.62 9.66 -8.16
C ILE A 230 2.42 8.93 -7.53
N MET A 231 1.63 8.26 -8.36
CA MET A 231 0.37 7.62 -8.01
C MET A 231 0.52 6.09 -7.98
N PRO A 232 -0.38 5.37 -7.29
CA PRO A 232 -0.44 3.91 -7.37
C PRO A 232 -0.69 3.43 -8.81
N ASP A 233 -0.12 2.28 -9.20
CA ASP A 233 -0.26 1.72 -10.57
C ASP A 233 -1.71 1.52 -11.02
N TRP A 234 -2.62 1.26 -10.08
CA TRP A 234 -4.02 1.09 -10.40
C TRP A 234 -4.68 2.40 -10.88
N PHE A 235 -4.20 3.58 -10.46
CA PHE A 235 -4.79 4.86 -10.87
C PHE A 235 -4.46 5.14 -12.33
N SER A 236 -5.39 4.76 -13.21
CA SER A 236 -5.21 4.74 -14.66
C SER A 236 -6.53 4.97 -15.38
N ASN A 237 -6.47 5.40 -16.64
CA ASN A 237 -7.64 5.48 -17.53
C ASN A 237 -8.09 4.07 -18.01
N SER A 238 -8.43 3.21 -17.05
CA SER A 238 -8.94 1.86 -17.30
C SER A 238 -10.47 1.83 -17.26
N ALA A 239 -11.10 0.80 -17.82
CA ALA A 239 -12.56 0.67 -17.80
C ALA A 239 -13.16 0.73 -16.40
N ARG A 240 -12.47 0.16 -15.40
CA ARG A 240 -12.90 0.15 -13.98
C ARG A 240 -12.84 1.53 -13.32
N LEU A 241 -11.87 2.36 -13.70
CA LEU A 241 -11.58 3.65 -13.04
C LEU A 241 -11.88 4.86 -13.93
N ARG A 242 -12.47 4.64 -15.10
CA ARG A 242 -12.74 5.68 -16.10
C ARG A 242 -13.41 6.90 -15.50
N ASP A 243 -14.47 6.70 -14.73
CA ASP A 243 -15.25 7.80 -14.14
C ASP A 243 -14.45 8.54 -13.07
N VAL A 244 -13.77 7.81 -12.17
CA VAL A 244 -12.92 8.40 -11.12
C VAL A 244 -11.75 9.18 -11.72
N PHE A 245 -11.12 8.63 -12.75
CA PHE A 245 -10.00 9.23 -13.46
C PHE A 245 -10.46 10.51 -14.18
N ALA A 246 -11.54 10.43 -14.96
CA ALA A 246 -12.12 11.55 -15.69
C ALA A 246 -12.65 12.64 -14.75
N GLU A 247 -13.27 12.28 -13.62
CA GLU A 247 -13.72 13.25 -12.62
C GLU A 247 -12.55 13.95 -11.93
N THR A 248 -11.51 13.20 -11.56
CA THR A 248 -10.33 13.75 -10.87
C THR A 248 -9.57 14.74 -11.75
N LEU A 249 -9.53 14.50 -13.07
CA LEU A 249 -8.77 15.30 -14.03
C LEU A 249 -9.64 16.16 -14.95
N ARG A 250 -10.92 16.37 -14.61
CA ARG A 250 -11.91 17.04 -15.48
C ARG A 250 -11.44 18.37 -16.08
N ASP A 251 -10.76 19.20 -15.29
CA ASP A 251 -10.28 20.53 -15.69
C ASP A 251 -8.76 20.56 -15.89
N CYS A 252 -8.19 19.42 -16.26
CA CYS A 252 -6.76 19.21 -16.34
C CYS A 252 -6.37 18.50 -17.64
N SER A 253 -5.14 18.75 -18.09
CA SER A 253 -4.53 18.07 -19.22
C SER A 253 -3.36 17.25 -18.74
N VAL A 254 -3.32 15.97 -19.10
CA VAL A 254 -2.17 15.10 -18.78
C VAL A 254 -1.14 15.27 -19.88
N ARG A 255 0.01 15.86 -19.55
CA ARG A 255 1.11 16.14 -20.49
C ARG A 255 2.02 14.93 -20.65
N THR A 256 2.18 14.16 -19.58
CA THR A 256 3.07 12.99 -19.56
C THR A 256 2.51 11.94 -18.61
N SER A 257 2.53 10.68 -19.04
CA SER A 257 2.18 9.52 -18.24
C SER A 257 3.29 8.48 -18.34
N ILE A 258 3.79 8.06 -17.18
CA ILE A 258 4.89 7.12 -17.06
C ILE A 258 4.49 6.01 -16.10
N ARG A 259 4.82 4.76 -16.41
CA ARG A 259 4.72 3.62 -15.50
C ARG A 259 6.12 3.10 -15.18
N LEU A 260 6.47 3.08 -13.90
CA LEU A 260 7.74 2.54 -13.38
C LEU A 260 7.47 1.23 -12.64
N GLU A 261 8.10 0.14 -13.07
CA GLU A 261 7.89 -1.18 -12.46
C GLU A 261 8.65 -1.39 -11.15
N ARG A 262 9.87 -0.85 -11.07
CA ARG A 262 10.81 -1.11 -9.96
C ARG A 262 11.37 0.18 -9.34
N GLY A 263 10.64 1.28 -9.49
CA GLY A 263 11.07 2.60 -9.02
C GLY A 263 11.36 2.69 -7.52
N PHE A 264 10.73 1.84 -6.70
CA PHE A 264 10.86 1.88 -5.23
C PHE A 264 11.67 0.72 -4.62
N GLY A 265 12.44 -0.01 -5.44
CA GLY A 265 13.18 -1.20 -4.99
C GLY A 265 14.16 -0.92 -3.83
N LYS A 266 14.87 0.21 -3.87
CA LYS A 266 15.79 0.62 -2.78
C LYS A 266 15.09 0.97 -1.47
N HIS A 267 13.81 1.32 -1.55
CA HIS A 267 12.94 1.61 -0.40
C HIS A 267 12.11 0.38 -0.01
N GLY A 268 12.53 -0.79 -0.50
CA GLY A 268 12.06 -2.08 -0.04
C GLY A 268 10.80 -2.58 -0.72
N THR A 269 10.22 -1.89 -1.72
CA THR A 269 8.98 -2.34 -2.39
C THR A 269 9.15 -2.48 -3.90
N SER A 270 8.50 -3.50 -4.47
CA SER A 270 8.44 -3.78 -5.91
C SER A 270 7.12 -3.37 -6.54
N ILE A 271 6.31 -2.58 -5.82
CA ILE A 271 5.05 -2.05 -6.33
C ILE A 271 5.36 -1.09 -7.48
N ALA A 272 4.73 -1.34 -8.63
CA ALA A 272 4.76 -0.42 -9.74
C ALA A 272 4.05 0.89 -9.37
N VAL A 273 4.52 2.00 -9.93
CA VAL A 273 3.93 3.33 -9.72
C VAL A 273 3.69 4.02 -11.06
N ARG A 274 2.80 5.00 -11.06
CA ARG A 274 2.53 5.86 -12.21
C ARG A 274 2.93 7.29 -11.90
N LEU A 275 3.77 7.88 -12.72
CA LEU A 275 4.10 9.29 -12.65
C LEU A 275 3.29 10.05 -13.69
N TYR A 276 2.56 11.07 -13.23
CA TYR A 276 1.76 11.95 -14.07
C TYR A 276 2.27 13.37 -14.03
N VAL A 277 2.42 14.00 -15.20
CA VAL A 277 2.62 15.46 -15.35
C VAL A 277 1.30 16.05 -15.81
N ILE A 278 0.70 16.90 -15.00
CA ILE A 278 -0.66 17.41 -15.14
C ILE A 278 -0.62 18.94 -15.18
N ASP A 279 -1.13 19.56 -16.23
CA ASP A 279 -1.37 21.00 -16.28
C ASP A 279 -2.83 21.27 -15.94
N LYS A 280 -3.11 22.22 -15.05
CA LYS A 280 -4.47 22.62 -14.67
C LYS A 280 -5.09 23.56 -15.71
N ILE A 281 -5.29 23.01 -16.90
CA ILE A 281 -5.95 23.63 -18.02
C ILE A 281 -6.93 22.62 -18.64
N PRO A 282 -8.08 23.07 -19.16
CA PRO A 282 -8.97 22.20 -19.92
C PRO A 282 -8.23 21.61 -21.12
N GLY A 283 -8.31 20.30 -21.28
CA GLY A 283 -7.74 19.63 -22.44
C GLY A 283 -7.85 18.11 -22.35
N ASP A 284 -7.13 17.43 -23.22
CA ASP A 284 -7.29 15.99 -23.39
C ASP A 284 -6.60 15.20 -22.26
N THR A 285 -7.29 14.15 -21.81
CA THR A 285 -6.77 13.13 -20.88
C THR A 285 -6.47 11.82 -21.60
N SER A 286 -6.51 11.81 -22.93
CA SER A 286 -5.97 10.75 -23.77
C SER A 286 -4.46 10.94 -23.92
N PHE A 287 -3.71 9.92 -23.53
CA PHE A 287 -2.25 9.93 -23.60
C PHE A 287 -1.71 8.52 -23.74
N ALA A 288 -0.55 8.39 -24.36
CA ALA A 288 0.26 7.17 -24.27
C ALA A 288 0.98 7.12 -22.92
N THR A 289 1.17 5.90 -22.39
CA THR A 289 1.97 5.71 -21.16
C THR A 289 3.31 5.10 -21.51
N LEU A 290 4.39 5.80 -21.16
CA LEU A 290 5.75 5.29 -21.29
C LEU A 290 6.03 4.33 -20.14
N GLN A 291 6.32 3.07 -20.46
CA GLN A 291 6.62 2.05 -19.46
C GLN A 291 8.10 1.72 -19.44
N ARG A 292 8.71 1.79 -18.25
CA ARG A 292 10.10 1.41 -18.00
C ARG A 292 10.25 0.75 -16.64
N SER A 293 11.36 0.04 -16.46
CA SER A 293 11.67 -0.62 -15.18
C SER A 293 12.14 0.39 -14.14
N MET A 294 13.08 1.27 -14.49
CA MET A 294 13.70 2.25 -13.60
C MET A 294 13.61 3.68 -14.17
N ALA A 295 13.80 4.70 -13.31
CA ALA A 295 13.77 6.10 -13.73
C ALA A 295 14.85 6.45 -14.76
N ILE A 296 16.04 5.83 -14.64
CA ILE A 296 17.17 6.02 -15.55
C ILE A 296 16.86 5.59 -16.99
N ASP A 297 16.01 4.58 -17.17
CA ASP A 297 15.67 4.02 -18.49
C ASP A 297 14.73 4.94 -19.30
N LEU A 298 14.27 6.05 -18.70
CA LEU A 298 13.40 7.04 -19.32
C LEU A 298 14.15 8.19 -19.97
N LEU A 299 15.44 8.40 -19.65
CA LEU A 299 16.14 9.62 -20.05
C LEU A 299 16.21 9.83 -21.56
N ASP A 300 16.24 8.76 -22.33
CA ASP A 300 16.30 8.82 -23.80
C ASP A 300 14.90 8.76 -24.45
N ALA A 301 13.85 8.60 -23.64
CA ALA A 301 12.48 8.38 -24.09
C ALA A 301 11.48 9.45 -23.64
N VAL A 302 11.86 10.31 -22.69
CA VAL A 302 11.02 11.38 -22.18
C VAL A 302 11.69 12.74 -22.34
N GLU A 303 10.96 13.67 -22.93
CA GLU A 303 11.34 15.08 -22.96
C GLU A 303 10.38 15.87 -22.07
N PRO A 304 10.89 16.70 -21.13
CA PRO A 304 10.04 17.57 -20.33
C PRO A 304 9.25 18.53 -21.22
N THR A 305 7.93 18.53 -21.06
CA THR A 305 7.08 19.48 -21.80
C THR A 305 7.19 20.88 -21.20
N PRO A 306 7.23 21.95 -22.02
CA PRO A 306 7.17 23.32 -21.52
C PRO A 306 5.92 23.53 -20.65
N ARG A 307 6.04 24.39 -19.64
CA ARG A 307 4.91 24.77 -18.79
C ARG A 307 4.00 25.76 -19.50
N THR A 308 2.71 25.58 -19.28
CA THR A 308 1.72 26.60 -19.61
C THR A 308 1.89 27.78 -18.64
N ALA A 309 1.72 29.02 -19.11
CA ALA A 309 1.80 30.18 -18.23
C ALA A 309 0.68 30.11 -17.18
N ALA A 310 1.04 30.18 -15.90
CA ALA A 310 0.07 30.20 -14.82
C ALA A 310 -0.82 31.44 -14.95
N MET A 311 -2.14 31.24 -14.95
CA MET A 311 -3.08 32.35 -14.98
C MET A 311 -3.26 32.84 -13.55
N THR A 312 -2.88 34.09 -13.27
CA THR A 312 -3.21 34.72 -12.00
C THR A 312 -4.72 34.81 -11.92
N PRO A 313 -5.39 34.18 -10.93
CA PRO A 313 -6.82 34.37 -10.77
C PRO A 313 -7.06 35.86 -10.49
N ALA A 314 -7.93 36.49 -11.27
CA ALA A 314 -8.38 37.85 -10.97
C ALA A 314 -8.90 37.86 -9.52
N SER A 315 -8.35 38.75 -8.70
CA SER A 315 -8.80 38.96 -7.33
C SER A 315 -10.27 39.38 -7.37
N THR A 316 -11.18 38.42 -7.17
CA THR A 316 -12.56 38.74 -6.88
C THR A 316 -12.58 39.17 -5.42
N ALA A 317 -12.63 40.49 -5.23
CA ALA A 317 -12.86 41.08 -3.92
C ALA A 317 -14.05 40.37 -3.26
N ARG A 318 -13.83 39.81 -2.07
CA ARG A 318 -14.92 39.26 -1.23
C ARG A 318 -15.99 40.35 -1.08
N PRO A 319 -17.26 40.12 -1.45
CA PRO A 319 -18.31 41.03 -1.06
C PRO A 319 -18.36 41.04 0.47
N ARG A 320 -18.29 42.23 1.05
CA ARG A 320 -18.45 42.44 2.49
C ARG A 320 -19.82 41.89 2.86
N THR A 321 -19.87 40.88 3.74
CA THR A 321 -21.12 40.39 4.31
C THR A 321 -21.71 41.49 5.19
N GLY A 322 -22.62 42.27 4.62
CA GLY A 322 -23.55 43.09 5.37
C GLY A 322 -24.45 42.19 6.23
N GLY A 323 -24.72 42.63 7.46
CA GLY A 323 -25.40 41.86 8.49
C GLY A 323 -26.73 41.25 8.03
N ILE A 324 -26.92 39.98 8.37
CA ILE A 324 -28.18 39.27 8.13
C ILE A 324 -29.14 39.65 9.26
N SER A 325 -30.20 40.37 8.90
CA SER A 325 -31.37 40.62 9.74
C SER A 325 -32.21 39.34 9.85
N LEU A 326 -32.45 38.92 11.10
CA LEU A 326 -33.27 37.79 11.51
C LEU A 326 -34.78 38.14 11.42
N MET A 327 -35.38 38.17 10.23
CA MET A 327 -36.83 37.94 10.01
C MET A 327 -37.26 38.30 8.57
N ARG A 328 -37.49 37.31 7.69
CA ARG A 328 -38.74 37.19 6.89
C ARG A 328 -38.78 36.00 5.92
N SER A 329 -39.89 35.28 6.00
CA SER A 329 -40.62 34.53 4.96
C SER A 329 -39.84 33.51 4.13
N MET A 330 -39.91 32.21 4.44
CA MET A 330 -41.00 31.30 4.03
C MET A 330 -41.54 31.54 2.62
N ARG A 331 -40.87 30.92 1.63
CA ARG A 331 -41.44 29.99 0.64
C ARG A 331 -40.30 29.52 -0.27
N SER A 332 -39.74 28.36 0.05
CA SER A 332 -38.80 27.62 -0.78
C SER A 332 -39.38 26.23 -0.97
N THR A 333 -39.71 25.91 -2.21
CA THR A 333 -39.97 24.55 -2.68
C THR A 333 -38.71 23.72 -2.44
N THR A 334 -38.83 22.72 -1.58
CA THR A 334 -37.81 21.72 -1.29
C THR A 334 -37.37 21.06 -2.60
N PRO A 335 -36.08 21.10 -2.99
CA PRO A 335 -35.58 20.16 -3.98
C PRO A 335 -35.72 18.77 -3.37
N ALA A 336 -36.45 17.88 -4.05
CA ALA A 336 -36.53 16.49 -3.64
C ALA A 336 -35.10 15.94 -3.51
N PRO A 337 -34.77 15.20 -2.44
CA PRO A 337 -33.47 14.55 -2.35
C PRO A 337 -33.32 13.64 -3.57
N LEU A 338 -32.19 13.76 -4.28
CA LEU A 338 -31.79 12.76 -5.26
C LEU A 338 -31.75 11.42 -4.52
N ARG A 339 -32.76 10.58 -4.73
CA ARG A 339 -32.73 9.17 -4.39
C ARG A 339 -31.66 8.57 -5.28
N ILE A 340 -30.44 8.50 -4.75
CA ILE A 340 -29.47 7.51 -5.22
C ILE A 340 -30.15 6.16 -4.92
N GLN A 341 -30.79 5.56 -5.92
CA GLN A 341 -31.03 4.14 -5.90
C GLN A 341 -29.65 3.48 -5.97
N ARG A 342 -29.01 3.34 -4.81
CA ARG A 342 -28.09 2.23 -4.61
C ARG A 342 -29.00 1.02 -4.64
N THR A 343 -29.06 0.33 -5.77
CA THR A 343 -29.40 -1.09 -5.73
C THR A 343 -28.51 -1.68 -4.66
N VAL A 344 -29.13 -2.10 -3.55
CA VAL A 344 -28.44 -2.91 -2.55
C VAL A 344 -28.01 -4.15 -3.32
N THR A 345 -26.75 -4.22 -3.72
CA THR A 345 -26.18 -5.46 -4.21
C THR A 345 -26.31 -6.42 -3.05
N ARG A 346 -27.23 -7.37 -3.17
CA ARG A 346 -27.43 -8.41 -2.17
C ARG A 346 -26.10 -9.15 -2.04
N ASN A 347 -25.62 -9.27 -0.82
CA ASN A 347 -24.42 -10.03 -0.50
C ASN A 347 -24.76 -10.96 0.66
N ASN A 348 -25.78 -11.78 0.45
CA ASN A 348 -26.19 -12.77 1.43
C ASN A 348 -25.12 -13.85 1.52
N VAL A 349 -25.06 -14.51 2.68
CA VAL A 349 -24.29 -15.73 2.84
C VAL A 349 -25.15 -16.86 2.30
N LEU A 350 -24.76 -17.44 1.16
CA LEU A 350 -25.48 -18.52 0.50
C LEU A 350 -24.62 -19.78 0.37
N PRO A 351 -25.25 -20.95 0.22
CA PRO A 351 -24.54 -22.17 -0.17
C PRO A 351 -23.81 -21.95 -1.50
N VAL A 352 -22.54 -22.34 -1.56
CA VAL A 352 -21.75 -22.32 -2.81
C VAL A 352 -22.22 -23.48 -3.69
N GLU A 353 -22.90 -23.14 -4.80
CA GLU A 353 -23.42 -24.13 -5.73
C GLU A 353 -22.30 -24.79 -6.55
N TYR A 354 -22.29 -26.12 -6.57
CA TYR A 354 -21.44 -26.93 -7.43
C TYR A 354 -22.11 -28.28 -7.73
N GLN A 355 -21.69 -28.92 -8.82
CA GLN A 355 -22.09 -30.28 -9.17
C GLN A 355 -20.96 -31.27 -8.88
N THR A 356 -21.31 -32.44 -8.35
CA THR A 356 -20.36 -33.54 -8.17
C THR A 356 -20.34 -34.43 -9.41
N LEU A 357 -19.14 -34.76 -9.88
CA LEU A 357 -18.96 -35.60 -11.05
C LEU A 357 -18.78 -37.07 -10.64
N ALA A 358 -19.70 -37.94 -11.08
CA ALA A 358 -19.62 -39.38 -10.83
C ALA A 358 -18.43 -40.02 -11.56
N GLN A 359 -18.09 -39.53 -12.75
CA GLN A 359 -16.84 -39.82 -13.45
C GLN A 359 -15.88 -38.64 -13.32
N PRO A 360 -14.57 -38.84 -13.10
CA PRO A 360 -13.63 -37.73 -13.00
C PRO A 360 -13.59 -36.88 -14.27
N ALA A 361 -13.39 -35.57 -14.12
CA ALA A 361 -13.23 -34.65 -15.24
C ALA A 361 -12.07 -35.10 -16.17
N PRO A 362 -12.24 -35.03 -17.50
CA PRO A 362 -11.27 -35.57 -18.47
C PRO A 362 -9.93 -34.84 -18.42
N LEU A 363 -8.81 -35.56 -18.56
CA LEU A 363 -7.47 -34.97 -18.58
C LEU A 363 -7.31 -33.94 -19.70
N LEU A 364 -6.75 -32.77 -19.36
CA LEU A 364 -6.41 -31.71 -20.30
C LEU A 364 -5.08 -32.02 -21.01
N ALA A 365 -4.81 -31.29 -22.10
CA ALA A 365 -3.63 -31.52 -22.94
C ALA A 365 -2.33 -31.46 -22.12
N GLN A 366 -1.58 -32.57 -22.17
CA GLN A 366 -0.31 -32.72 -21.47
C GLN A 366 0.79 -31.90 -22.13
N THR A 367 1.59 -31.21 -21.32
CA THR A 367 2.82 -30.55 -21.76
C THR A 367 3.99 -31.05 -20.94
N GLY A 368 4.88 -31.84 -21.56
CA GLY A 368 5.99 -32.49 -20.84
C GLY A 368 5.45 -33.47 -19.79
N VAL A 369 5.81 -33.28 -18.52
CA VAL A 369 5.36 -34.11 -17.38
C VAL A 369 4.20 -33.48 -16.59
N TYR A 370 3.61 -32.40 -17.12
CA TYR A 370 2.59 -31.61 -16.44
C TYR A 370 1.25 -31.60 -17.19
N LEU A 371 0.17 -31.51 -16.41
CA LEU A 371 -1.20 -31.31 -16.85
C LEU A 371 -1.70 -29.97 -16.30
N PRO A 372 -2.50 -29.20 -17.06
CA PRO A 372 -3.24 -28.08 -16.49
C PRO A 372 -4.16 -28.56 -15.36
N TYR A 373 -4.07 -27.92 -14.20
CA TYR A 373 -4.82 -28.29 -13.02
C TYR A 373 -6.30 -27.97 -13.18
N ARG A 374 -7.16 -28.87 -12.69
CA ARG A 374 -8.61 -28.65 -12.59
C ARG A 374 -9.19 -29.48 -11.44
N PRO A 375 -10.30 -29.03 -10.83
CA PRO A 375 -11.04 -29.90 -9.94
C PRO A 375 -11.49 -31.17 -10.63
N SER A 376 -11.12 -32.34 -10.09
CA SER A 376 -11.38 -33.63 -10.74
C SER A 376 -12.82 -34.14 -10.52
N ARG A 377 -13.51 -33.64 -9.48
CA ARG A 377 -14.84 -34.09 -9.05
C ARG A 377 -15.88 -33.00 -8.91
N LEU A 378 -15.48 -31.74 -9.01
CA LEU A 378 -16.33 -30.60 -8.68
C LEU A 378 -16.45 -29.69 -9.91
N GLU A 379 -17.67 -29.33 -10.28
CA GLU A 379 -17.93 -28.35 -11.32
C GLU A 379 -18.70 -27.17 -10.73
N PHE A 380 -18.11 -25.99 -10.78
CA PHE A 380 -18.70 -24.75 -10.28
C PHE A 380 -19.25 -23.95 -11.46
N ALA A 381 -20.56 -23.67 -11.46
CA ALA A 381 -21.19 -22.95 -12.57
C ALA A 381 -20.72 -21.49 -12.69
N THR A 382 -20.43 -20.84 -11.56
CA THR A 382 -20.14 -19.40 -11.51
C THR A 382 -18.67 -19.08 -11.24
N ALA A 383 -17.90 -20.02 -10.69
CA ALA A 383 -16.51 -19.78 -10.35
C ALA A 383 -15.63 -19.62 -11.61
N GLY A 384 -14.72 -18.66 -11.58
CA GLY A 384 -13.75 -18.46 -12.65
C GLY A 384 -12.55 -19.41 -12.54
N GLU A 385 -11.81 -19.51 -13.64
CA GLU A 385 -10.48 -20.12 -13.63
C GLU A 385 -9.51 -19.38 -12.71
N HIS A 386 -8.47 -20.08 -12.27
CA HIS A 386 -7.43 -19.47 -11.46
C HIS A 386 -6.61 -18.46 -12.30
N PRO A 387 -6.30 -17.24 -11.78
CA PRO A 387 -5.58 -16.21 -12.55
C PRO A 387 -4.20 -16.64 -13.06
N THR A 388 -3.51 -17.46 -12.28
CA THR A 388 -2.28 -18.15 -12.67
C THR A 388 -2.64 -19.49 -13.30
N ALA A 389 -2.03 -19.84 -14.43
CA ALA A 389 -2.14 -21.17 -15.02
C ALA A 389 -1.51 -22.21 -14.08
N LEU A 390 -2.37 -22.90 -13.32
CA LEU A 390 -1.95 -23.95 -12.39
C LEU A 390 -1.69 -25.24 -13.16
N VAL A 391 -0.70 -25.99 -12.71
CA VAL A 391 -0.35 -27.30 -13.26
C VAL A 391 -0.15 -28.33 -12.15
N GLU A 392 -0.37 -29.59 -12.49
CA GLU A 392 -0.05 -30.74 -11.66
C GLU A 392 0.74 -31.79 -12.44
N SER A 393 1.43 -32.69 -11.74
CA SER A 393 2.11 -33.80 -12.42
C SER A 393 1.09 -34.78 -13.01
N VAL A 394 1.48 -35.47 -14.09
CA VAL A 394 0.64 -36.53 -14.69
C VAL A 394 0.27 -37.60 -13.66
N ALA A 395 1.19 -37.95 -12.76
CA ALA A 395 0.94 -38.93 -11.70
C ALA A 395 -0.16 -38.46 -10.74
N MET A 396 -0.14 -37.19 -10.31
CA MET A 396 -1.18 -36.62 -9.45
C MET A 396 -2.53 -36.52 -10.16
N GLY A 397 -2.55 -36.00 -11.39
CA GLY A 397 -3.79 -35.84 -12.16
C GLY A 397 -4.46 -37.16 -12.55
N SER A 398 -3.75 -38.29 -12.46
CA SER A 398 -4.31 -39.64 -12.69
C SER A 398 -5.16 -40.16 -11.53
N ILE A 399 -5.06 -39.53 -10.35
CA ILE A 399 -5.80 -39.93 -9.15
C ILE A 399 -6.92 -38.92 -8.93
N ALA A 400 -8.16 -39.39 -9.10
CA ALA A 400 -9.32 -38.55 -8.82
C ALA A 400 -9.50 -38.32 -7.32
N ALA A 401 -9.89 -37.11 -6.95
CA ALA A 401 -10.32 -36.80 -5.60
C ALA A 401 -11.57 -37.61 -5.22
N PRO A 402 -11.85 -37.81 -3.91
CA PRO A 402 -13.07 -38.47 -3.45
C PRO A 402 -14.31 -37.63 -3.78
N ILE A 403 -15.48 -38.24 -3.84
CA ILE A 403 -16.72 -37.47 -4.03
C ILE A 403 -17.05 -36.74 -2.72
N ALA A 404 -16.98 -35.41 -2.73
CA ALA A 404 -17.34 -34.59 -1.57
C ALA A 404 -18.85 -34.33 -1.50
N SER A 405 -19.34 -34.10 -0.28
CA SER A 405 -20.74 -33.76 0.01
C SER A 405 -20.91 -32.45 0.79
N TYR A 406 -19.80 -31.79 1.14
CA TYR A 406 -19.83 -30.58 1.96
C TYR A 406 -20.15 -29.35 1.13
N VAL A 407 -21.07 -28.51 1.61
CA VAL A 407 -21.47 -27.28 0.90
C VAL A 407 -21.04 -26.05 1.71
N PRO A 408 -19.99 -25.33 1.26
CA PRO A 408 -19.55 -24.10 1.92
C PRO A 408 -20.63 -23.02 1.87
N HIS A 409 -20.65 -22.14 2.86
CA HIS A 409 -21.52 -20.98 2.95
C HIS A 409 -20.68 -19.70 2.90
N LEU A 410 -20.74 -19.00 1.78
CA LEU A 410 -19.92 -17.82 1.53
C LEU A 410 -20.80 -16.65 1.04
N PRO A 411 -20.32 -15.40 1.17
CA PRO A 411 -21.01 -14.26 0.58
C PRO A 411 -21.13 -14.43 -0.93
N GLU A 412 -22.29 -14.12 -1.51
CA GLU A 412 -22.59 -14.23 -2.96
C GLU A 412 -21.46 -13.70 -3.85
N ARG A 413 -20.91 -12.53 -3.48
CA ARG A 413 -19.83 -11.87 -4.24
C ARG A 413 -18.54 -12.68 -4.30
N THR A 414 -18.25 -13.53 -3.32
CA THR A 414 -17.00 -14.29 -3.25
C THR A 414 -16.82 -15.19 -4.46
N VAL A 415 -17.92 -15.75 -4.97
CA VAL A 415 -17.94 -16.58 -6.19
C VAL A 415 -18.27 -15.71 -7.41
N ALA A 416 -19.30 -14.87 -7.34
CA ALA A 416 -19.78 -14.09 -8.49
C ALA A 416 -18.77 -13.06 -9.01
N GLU A 417 -18.00 -12.43 -8.12
CA GLU A 417 -16.93 -11.47 -8.45
C GLU A 417 -15.57 -12.15 -8.61
N ARG A 418 -15.53 -13.50 -8.61
CA ARG A 418 -14.31 -14.31 -8.80
C ARG A 418 -13.20 -13.99 -7.79
N MET A 419 -13.57 -13.71 -6.55
CA MET A 419 -12.61 -13.50 -5.45
C MET A 419 -11.91 -14.81 -5.06
N LEU A 420 -12.58 -15.93 -5.30
CA LEU A 420 -12.03 -17.29 -5.28
C LEU A 420 -12.19 -17.94 -6.65
N SER A 421 -11.15 -18.64 -7.07
CA SER A 421 -11.17 -19.50 -8.25
C SER A 421 -11.71 -20.90 -7.94
N SER A 422 -12.03 -21.68 -8.97
CA SER A 422 -12.51 -23.06 -8.84
C SER A 422 -11.57 -23.97 -8.02
N SER A 423 -10.25 -23.85 -8.20
CA SER A 423 -9.25 -24.61 -7.43
C SER A 423 -9.20 -24.22 -5.96
N GLN A 424 -9.43 -22.93 -5.66
CA GLN A 424 -9.46 -22.45 -4.28
C GLN A 424 -10.77 -22.84 -3.59
N LEU A 425 -11.91 -22.80 -4.29
CA LEU A 425 -13.19 -23.30 -3.79
C LEU A 425 -13.18 -24.81 -3.55
N GLU A 426 -12.52 -25.59 -4.42
CA GLU A 426 -12.30 -27.03 -4.22
C GLU A 426 -11.63 -27.31 -2.86
N THR A 427 -10.67 -26.46 -2.46
CA THR A 427 -10.03 -26.59 -1.14
C THR A 427 -11.03 -26.40 0.01
N VAL A 428 -11.90 -25.40 -0.08
CA VAL A 428 -12.93 -25.15 0.95
C VAL A 428 -13.90 -26.33 1.05
N VAL A 429 -14.32 -26.88 -0.09
CA VAL A 429 -15.21 -28.05 -0.16
C VAL A 429 -14.56 -29.27 0.52
N TYR A 430 -13.32 -29.63 0.15
CA TYR A 430 -12.66 -30.80 0.72
C TYR A 430 -12.23 -30.62 2.17
N ALA A 431 -11.80 -29.42 2.56
CA ALA A 431 -11.47 -29.14 3.95
C ALA A 431 -12.71 -29.31 4.83
N GLY A 432 -13.84 -28.70 4.45
CA GLY A 432 -15.11 -28.87 5.17
C GLY A 432 -15.61 -30.32 5.18
N HIS A 433 -15.47 -31.04 4.06
CA HIS A 433 -15.83 -32.46 3.99
C HIS A 433 -14.99 -33.34 4.93
N ALA A 434 -13.68 -33.07 5.04
CA ALA A 434 -12.81 -33.76 6.00
C ALA A 434 -13.20 -33.42 7.44
N TRP A 435 -13.41 -32.14 7.75
CA TRP A 435 -13.77 -31.68 9.09
C TRP A 435 -15.15 -32.17 9.56
N GLY A 436 -16.04 -32.55 8.65
CA GLY A 436 -17.29 -33.23 8.98
C GLY A 436 -17.13 -34.68 9.45
N GLN A 437 -15.92 -35.25 9.40
CA GLN A 437 -15.67 -36.67 9.67
C GLN A 437 -14.68 -36.89 10.83
N THR A 438 -14.80 -38.05 11.45
CA THR A 438 -13.86 -38.53 12.48
C THR A 438 -12.83 -39.48 11.85
N MET A 439 -11.59 -39.45 12.35
CA MET A 439 -10.59 -40.46 12.05
C MET A 439 -11.05 -41.82 12.57
N PRO A 440 -10.90 -42.92 11.81
CA PRO A 440 -11.27 -44.24 12.29
C PRO A 440 -10.46 -44.65 13.52
N GLY A 441 -11.15 -45.03 14.61
CA GLY A 441 -10.52 -45.49 15.85
C GLY A 441 -10.50 -44.45 16.98
N ARG A 442 -9.95 -44.87 18.11
CA ARG A 442 -9.78 -44.07 19.32
C ARG A 442 -8.31 -43.93 19.65
N PHE A 443 -7.92 -42.76 20.11
CA PHE A 443 -6.52 -42.41 20.27
C PHE A 443 -6.24 -41.73 21.60
N VAL A 444 -5.04 -41.96 22.12
CA VAL A 444 -4.43 -41.22 23.21
C VAL A 444 -3.18 -40.48 22.70
N PRO A 445 -2.85 -39.29 23.24
CA PRO A 445 -1.58 -38.65 22.95
C PRO A 445 -0.41 -39.59 23.24
N ALA A 446 0.55 -39.68 22.33
CA ALA A 446 1.78 -40.39 22.58
C ALA A 446 2.51 -39.76 23.79
N LYS A 447 3.19 -40.58 24.60
CA LYS A 447 3.95 -40.09 25.77
C LYS A 447 5.06 -39.14 25.36
N GLU A 448 5.63 -39.32 24.17
CA GLU A 448 6.66 -38.47 23.59
C GLU A 448 6.21 -37.92 22.24
N GLY A 449 6.50 -36.63 22.00
CA GLY A 449 6.20 -35.94 20.75
C GLY A 449 4.75 -35.47 20.62
N VAL A 450 4.31 -35.26 19.37
CA VAL A 450 2.99 -34.72 19.00
C VAL A 450 2.07 -35.77 18.35
N GLY A 451 2.43 -37.04 18.47
CA GLY A 451 1.74 -38.17 17.84
C GLY A 451 0.51 -38.65 18.61
N LEU A 452 -0.29 -39.48 17.93
CA LEU A 452 -1.44 -40.17 18.50
C LEU A 452 -1.25 -41.68 18.39
N THR A 453 -1.56 -42.42 19.46
CA THR A 453 -1.51 -43.88 19.50
C THR A 453 -2.91 -44.44 19.63
N LEU A 454 -3.21 -45.51 18.88
CA LEU A 454 -4.50 -46.22 19.00
C LEU A 454 -4.65 -46.81 20.40
N ALA A 455 -5.81 -46.58 21.02
CA ALA A 455 -6.14 -47.08 22.34
C ALA A 455 -7.66 -47.23 22.48
N GLU A 456 -8.12 -48.35 23.03
CA GLU A 456 -9.55 -48.64 23.20
C GLU A 456 -10.24 -47.64 24.14
N ASP A 457 -9.55 -47.19 25.19
CA ASP A 457 -9.99 -46.18 26.15
C ASP A 457 -9.72 -44.74 25.68
N GLY A 458 -9.23 -44.57 24.46
CA GLY A 458 -8.93 -43.27 23.86
C GLY A 458 -10.16 -42.49 23.41
N ARG A 459 -9.90 -41.33 22.81
CA ARG A 459 -10.92 -40.44 22.24
C ARG A 459 -10.87 -40.41 20.72
N GLU A 460 -12.01 -40.10 20.14
CA GLU A 460 -12.15 -39.84 18.72
C GLU A 460 -11.56 -38.47 18.36
N TYR A 461 -10.93 -38.38 17.18
CA TYR A 461 -10.35 -37.14 16.65
C TYR A 461 -10.94 -36.84 15.28
N ARG A 462 -11.29 -35.57 15.04
CA ARG A 462 -11.74 -35.11 13.72
C ARG A 462 -10.63 -35.24 12.69
N LYS A 463 -10.96 -35.57 11.43
CA LYS A 463 -9.97 -35.60 10.35
C LYS A 463 -9.43 -34.19 10.11
N GLY A 464 -8.11 -34.09 9.91
CA GLY A 464 -7.48 -32.89 9.37
C GLY A 464 -7.57 -32.85 7.84
N TYR A 465 -7.28 -31.69 7.27
CA TYR A 465 -7.09 -31.52 5.83
C TYR A 465 -5.65 -31.06 5.58
N PHE A 466 -4.96 -31.71 4.65
CA PHE A 466 -3.59 -31.36 4.30
C PHE A 466 -3.59 -30.69 2.92
N LEU A 467 -3.25 -29.40 2.91
CA LEU A 467 -3.01 -28.64 1.68
C LEU A 467 -1.52 -28.76 1.33
N GLY A 468 -1.23 -29.55 0.29
CA GLY A 468 0.13 -29.80 -0.17
C GLY A 468 0.79 -28.60 -0.86
N ASP A 469 1.96 -28.83 -1.44
CA ASP A 469 2.63 -27.77 -2.20
C ASP A 469 1.84 -27.41 -3.48
N GLY A 470 1.87 -26.12 -3.79
CA GLY A 470 1.05 -25.47 -4.81
C GLY A 470 1.56 -24.05 -4.96
N THR A 471 2.56 -23.88 -5.82
CA THR A 471 3.15 -22.57 -6.11
C THR A 471 2.16 -21.75 -6.93
N GLY A 472 1.89 -20.51 -6.49
CA GLY A 472 0.96 -19.62 -7.20
C GLY A 472 -0.53 -19.90 -7.01
N ALA A 473 -0.93 -20.96 -6.29
CA ALA A 473 -2.35 -21.30 -6.03
C ALA A 473 -3.04 -20.40 -4.98
N GLY A 474 -2.28 -19.57 -4.28
CA GLY A 474 -2.80 -18.69 -3.23
C GLY A 474 -3.18 -19.42 -1.95
N LYS A 475 -2.26 -20.21 -1.37
CA LYS A 475 -2.49 -20.99 -0.14
C LYS A 475 -3.05 -20.18 1.04
N GLY A 476 -2.54 -18.96 1.24
CA GLY A 476 -3.09 -18.05 2.26
C GLY A 476 -4.56 -17.71 2.02
N ARG A 477 -4.94 -17.46 0.75
CA ARG A 477 -6.34 -17.24 0.34
C ARG A 477 -7.21 -18.46 0.58
N GLN A 478 -6.71 -19.66 0.31
CA GLN A 478 -7.43 -20.92 0.55
C GLN A 478 -7.69 -21.11 2.05
N ILE A 479 -6.68 -20.88 2.90
CA ILE A 479 -6.83 -20.95 4.36
C ILE A 479 -7.86 -19.92 4.84
N ALA A 480 -7.73 -18.66 4.41
CA ALA A 480 -8.66 -17.60 4.77
C ALA A 480 -10.11 -17.92 4.35
N ALA A 481 -10.32 -18.54 3.19
CA ALA A 481 -11.63 -18.95 2.72
C ALA A 481 -12.26 -20.04 3.60
N CYS A 482 -11.47 -21.01 4.04
CA CYS A 482 -11.96 -22.02 4.97
C CYS A 482 -12.30 -21.43 6.35
N ILE A 483 -11.53 -20.44 6.82
CA ILE A 483 -11.84 -19.71 8.05
C ILE A 483 -13.13 -18.93 7.88
N LEU A 484 -13.32 -18.25 6.76
CA LEU A 484 -14.51 -17.44 6.49
C LEU A 484 -15.78 -18.29 6.45
N ASP A 485 -15.73 -19.43 5.77
CA ASP A 485 -16.84 -20.39 5.74
C ASP A 485 -17.27 -20.82 7.15
N HIS A 486 -16.32 -21.23 7.99
CA HIS A 486 -16.60 -21.57 9.39
C HIS A 486 -17.08 -20.38 10.23
N TRP A 487 -16.51 -19.20 10.01
CA TRP A 487 -16.90 -17.97 10.70
C TRP A 487 -18.37 -17.64 10.44
N LEU A 488 -18.80 -17.71 9.19
CA LEU A 488 -20.16 -17.44 8.75
C LEU A 488 -21.15 -18.50 9.21
N GLN A 489 -20.67 -19.70 9.54
CA GLN A 489 -21.42 -20.77 10.20
C GLN A 489 -21.37 -20.69 11.74
N GLY A 490 -20.88 -19.57 12.31
CA GLY A 490 -20.89 -19.30 13.75
C GLY A 490 -19.66 -19.78 14.52
N ARG A 491 -18.71 -20.45 13.86
CA ARG A 491 -17.42 -20.84 14.48
C ARG A 491 -16.44 -19.68 14.37
N ARG A 492 -16.61 -18.69 15.26
CA ARG A 492 -15.91 -17.40 15.20
C ARG A 492 -14.58 -17.34 15.95
N ARG A 493 -14.02 -18.48 16.37
CA ARG A 493 -12.72 -18.56 17.04
C ARG A 493 -11.82 -19.51 16.28
N THR A 494 -10.72 -18.99 15.78
CA THR A 494 -9.74 -19.76 14.99
C THR A 494 -8.34 -19.50 15.51
N ILE A 495 -7.46 -20.50 15.46
CA ILE A 495 -6.03 -20.34 15.68
C ILE A 495 -5.33 -20.57 14.35
N TRP A 496 -4.51 -19.61 13.91
CA TRP A 496 -3.69 -19.71 12.71
C TRP A 496 -2.22 -19.80 13.12
N LEU A 497 -1.70 -21.02 13.20
CA LEU A 497 -0.29 -21.26 13.48
C LEU A 497 0.56 -21.14 12.21
N THR A 498 1.67 -20.45 12.30
CA THR A 498 2.60 -20.21 11.19
C THR A 498 4.04 -20.40 11.64
N LYS A 499 5.00 -20.37 10.70
CA LYS A 499 6.42 -20.54 11.01
C LYS A 499 7.07 -19.27 11.58
N ASN A 500 6.56 -18.09 11.20
CA ASN A 500 7.15 -16.82 11.58
C ASN A 500 6.11 -15.70 11.53
N GLU A 501 6.41 -14.62 12.25
CA GLU A 501 5.50 -13.48 12.40
C GLU A 501 5.34 -12.66 11.12
N GLN A 502 6.29 -12.78 10.18
CA GLN A 502 6.23 -12.09 8.88
C GLN A 502 5.01 -12.51 8.04
N LEU A 503 4.46 -13.70 8.29
CA LEU A 503 3.26 -14.20 7.61
C LEU A 503 1.95 -13.60 8.14
N LEU A 504 1.97 -12.82 9.21
CA LEU A 504 0.78 -12.18 9.77
C LEU A 504 0.11 -11.26 8.76
N GLU A 505 0.91 -10.44 8.07
CA GLU A 505 0.38 -9.49 7.08
C GLU A 505 -0.08 -10.21 5.80
N ASP A 506 0.55 -11.32 5.43
CA ASP A 506 0.05 -12.18 4.34
C ASP A 506 -1.32 -12.79 4.70
N ALA A 507 -1.48 -13.30 5.93
CA ALA A 507 -2.75 -13.82 6.43
C ALA A 507 -3.83 -12.74 6.48
N ARG A 508 -3.51 -11.54 6.96
CA ARG A 508 -4.42 -10.38 6.99
C ARG A 508 -4.83 -9.93 5.59
N ARG A 509 -3.88 -9.86 4.64
CA ARG A 509 -4.17 -9.56 3.23
C ARG A 509 -5.14 -10.58 2.64
N ASP A 510 -4.88 -11.86 2.87
CA ASP A 510 -5.72 -12.93 2.30
C ASP A 510 -7.11 -13.01 2.94
N TRP A 511 -7.23 -12.70 4.23
CA TRP A 511 -8.50 -12.51 4.92
C TRP A 511 -9.29 -11.28 4.43
N ALA A 512 -8.62 -10.13 4.31
CA ALA A 512 -9.22 -8.89 3.84
C ALA A 512 -9.69 -8.99 2.38
N ALA A 513 -8.94 -9.72 1.55
CA ALA A 513 -9.32 -9.99 0.18
C ALA A 513 -10.60 -10.83 0.04
N LEU A 514 -11.12 -11.42 1.12
CA LEU A 514 -12.43 -12.11 1.18
C LEU A 514 -13.51 -11.29 1.90
N GLY A 515 -13.18 -10.04 2.27
CA GLY A 515 -14.09 -9.12 2.94
C GLY A 515 -14.04 -9.16 4.47
N GLY A 516 -13.07 -9.86 5.05
CA GLY A 516 -12.78 -9.79 6.48
C GLY A 516 -12.06 -8.49 6.88
N LEU A 517 -12.04 -8.16 8.17
CA LEU A 517 -11.27 -7.02 8.68
C LEU A 517 -9.89 -7.52 9.14
N SER A 518 -8.83 -6.77 8.86
CA SER A 518 -7.48 -7.13 9.33
C SER A 518 -7.40 -7.26 10.85
N ALA A 519 -8.24 -6.50 11.57
CA ALA A 519 -8.38 -6.54 13.02
C ALA A 519 -9.01 -7.85 13.54
N ASP A 520 -9.62 -8.66 12.68
CA ASP A 520 -10.10 -9.98 13.09
C ASP A 520 -8.92 -10.94 13.32
N ILE A 521 -7.74 -10.66 12.75
CA ILE A 521 -6.51 -11.46 12.95
C ILE A 521 -5.57 -10.74 13.92
N GLN A 522 -5.41 -11.32 15.11
CA GLN A 522 -4.59 -10.77 16.19
C GLN A 522 -3.43 -11.71 16.53
N PRO A 523 -2.18 -11.23 16.58
CA PRO A 523 -1.06 -12.07 16.97
C PRO A 523 -1.12 -12.38 18.47
N LEU A 524 -0.72 -13.59 18.86
CA LEU A 524 -0.64 -14.00 20.26
C LEU A 524 0.29 -13.09 21.08
N SER A 525 1.30 -12.49 20.44
CA SER A 525 2.20 -11.50 21.03
C SER A 525 1.50 -10.23 21.54
N ALA A 526 0.23 -10.01 21.19
CA ALA A 526 -0.59 -8.92 21.72
C ALA A 526 -1.05 -9.13 23.18
N TRP A 527 -0.87 -10.33 23.73
CA TRP A 527 -1.14 -10.64 25.14
C TRP A 527 0.16 -10.99 25.87
N SER A 528 0.27 -10.54 27.11
CA SER A 528 1.39 -10.94 27.97
C SER A 528 1.28 -12.41 28.35
N ILE A 529 2.40 -13.04 28.68
CA ILE A 529 2.40 -14.38 29.27
C ILE A 529 1.56 -14.33 30.57
N ASP A 530 0.73 -15.36 30.78
CA ASP A 530 -0.24 -15.49 31.89
C ASP A 530 -1.42 -14.50 31.88
N GLU A 531 -1.53 -13.65 30.86
CA GLU A 531 -2.71 -12.80 30.66
C GLU A 531 -3.86 -13.60 30.00
N PRO A 532 -5.11 -13.49 30.51
CA PRO A 532 -6.27 -14.09 29.85
C PRO A 532 -6.51 -13.51 28.45
N LEU A 533 -6.70 -14.37 27.45
CA LEU A 533 -7.05 -13.95 26.08
C LEU A 533 -8.44 -13.30 26.06
N THR A 534 -8.47 -12.00 25.80
CA THR A 534 -9.70 -11.18 25.74
C THR A 534 -10.41 -11.21 24.37
N LEU A 535 -9.87 -11.96 23.40
CA LEU A 535 -10.44 -12.10 22.05
C LEU A 535 -11.67 -13.02 22.05
N SER A 536 -12.86 -12.41 22.10
CA SER A 536 -14.14 -13.14 22.17
C SER A 536 -14.54 -13.80 20.84
N GLU A 537 -14.17 -13.20 19.72
CA GLU A 537 -14.25 -13.69 18.34
C GLU A 537 -13.05 -13.17 17.56
N GLY A 538 -12.51 -13.97 16.65
CA GLY A 538 -11.28 -13.63 15.95
C GLY A 538 -10.47 -14.85 15.49
N VAL A 539 -9.39 -14.54 14.79
CA VAL A 539 -8.32 -15.44 14.42
C VAL A 539 -7.10 -15.08 15.25
N LEU A 540 -6.72 -15.95 16.18
CA LEU A 540 -5.49 -15.82 16.93
C LEU A 540 -4.33 -16.34 16.07
N PHE A 541 -3.45 -15.44 15.66
CA PHE A 541 -2.28 -15.76 14.86
C PHE A 541 -1.11 -16.13 15.77
N VAL A 542 -0.50 -17.29 15.53
CA VAL A 542 0.54 -17.87 16.39
C VAL A 542 1.75 -18.23 15.52
N THR A 543 2.94 -18.12 16.08
CA THR A 543 4.23 -18.34 15.41
C THR A 543 5.08 -19.35 16.13
#